data_AF-A0A1I5GTE1-F1
#
_entry.id   AF-A0A1I5GTE1-F1
#
_cell.length_a   1.000
_cell.length_b   1.000
_cell.length_c   1.000
_cell.angle_alpha   90.00
_cell.angle_beta   90.00
_cell.angle_gamma   90.00
#
_symmetry.space_group_name_H-M   'P 1'
#
loop_
_entity.id
_entity.type
_entity.pdbx_description
1 polymer ?
#
loop_
_entity_poly.entity_id
_entity_poly.type
_entity_poly.pdbx_seq_one_letter_code
_entity_poly.pdbx_strand_id
1 'polypeptide(L)'
;MDYMELAKQFLHNSYQFRKRGHQKKIDETMQGEAFAILYILRQGDIVLPSEISNEMNISSARVAAMLNSLENKGLVTRQIDKSDRRKILVELTQEGKELAEKHNQMVVNNTARMLELLGEHDAKELVRIMGKLAMLAPKITHCE
;
A
#
# COMPACT_ATOMS: atom_id res chain seq x y z
N MET A 1 -26.02 19.77 11.62
CA MET A 1 -25.33 18.69 10.90
C MET A 1 -25.15 17.54 11.88
N ASP A 2 -25.74 16.38 11.60
CA ASP A 2 -25.60 15.20 12.46
C ASP A 2 -24.43 14.35 11.97
N TYR A 3 -23.32 14.39 12.70
CA TYR A 3 -22.13 13.62 12.37
C TYR A 3 -22.32 12.11 12.56
N MET A 4 -23.27 11.68 13.40
CA MET A 4 -23.55 10.25 13.60
C MET A 4 -24.27 9.66 12.39
N GLU A 5 -25.18 10.41 11.78
CA GLU A 5 -25.85 9.96 10.56
C GLU A 5 -24.90 9.93 9.36
N LEU A 6 -24.03 10.93 9.24
CA LEU A 6 -22.96 10.93 8.24
C LEU A 6 -21.99 9.75 8.44
N ALA A 7 -21.64 9.41 9.70
CA ALA A 7 -20.79 8.25 10.00
C ALA A 7 -21.43 6.94 9.56
N LYS A 8 -22.75 6.75 9.79
CA LYS A 8 -23.47 5.56 9.32
C LYS A 8 -23.47 5.45 7.79
N GLN A 9 -23.75 6.55 7.10
CA GLN A 9 -23.72 6.58 5.63
C GLN A 9 -22.32 6.28 5.09
N PHE A 10 -21.28 6.88 5.69
CA PHE A 10 -19.90 6.60 5.34
C PHE A 10 -19.55 5.11 5.51
N LEU A 11 -19.90 4.50 6.65
CA LEU A 11 -19.66 3.08 6.91
C LEU A 11 -20.43 2.18 5.95
N HIS A 12 -21.70 2.52 5.66
CA HIS A 12 -22.51 1.79 4.69
C HIS A 12 -21.87 1.82 3.29
N ASN A 13 -21.53 3.01 2.80
CA ASN A 13 -20.91 3.19 1.48
C ASN A 13 -19.55 2.50 1.42
N SER A 14 -18.74 2.60 2.48
CA SER A 14 -17.45 1.90 2.60
C SER A 14 -17.62 0.37 2.53
N TYR A 15 -18.67 -0.17 3.15
CA TYR A 15 -18.97 -1.59 3.06
C TYR A 15 -19.44 -2.00 1.65
N GLN A 16 -20.34 -1.23 1.03
CA GLN A 16 -20.81 -1.53 -0.34
C GLN A 16 -19.68 -1.44 -1.37
N PHE A 17 -18.79 -0.45 -1.20
CA PHE A 17 -17.59 -0.29 -2.01
C PHE A 17 -16.69 -1.53 -1.93
N ARG A 18 -16.43 -2.04 -0.72
CA ARG A 18 -15.66 -3.27 -0.51
C ARG A 18 -16.34 -4.53 -1.07
N LYS A 19 -17.67 -4.63 -0.95
CA LYS A 19 -18.44 -5.80 -1.39
C LYS A 19 -18.51 -5.95 -2.91
N ARG A 20 -18.48 -4.84 -3.66
CA ARG A 20 -18.59 -4.85 -5.13
C ARG A 20 -17.22 -5.00 -5.79
N GLY A 21 -16.68 -6.23 -5.84
CA GLY A 21 -15.74 -6.78 -6.84
C GLY A 21 -14.42 -6.06 -7.19
N HIS A 22 -14.40 -4.75 -7.39
CA HIS A 22 -13.24 -3.91 -7.65
C HIS A 22 -12.23 -3.90 -6.49
N GLN A 23 -12.71 -4.13 -5.26
CA GLN A 23 -11.87 -4.09 -4.07
C GLN A 23 -10.84 -5.22 -4.02
N LYS A 24 -11.13 -6.45 -4.48
CA LYS A 24 -10.14 -7.53 -4.35
C LYS A 24 -8.81 -7.18 -5.03
N LYS A 25 -8.87 -6.54 -6.20
CA LYS A 25 -7.68 -6.04 -6.90
C LYS A 25 -7.04 -4.83 -6.21
N ILE A 26 -7.83 -3.89 -5.66
CA ILE A 26 -7.28 -2.72 -4.95
C ILE A 26 -6.64 -3.16 -3.62
N ASP A 27 -7.29 -4.02 -2.84
CA ASP A 27 -6.73 -4.61 -1.62
C ASP A 27 -5.48 -5.46 -1.92
N GLU A 28 -5.49 -6.25 -3.01
CA GLU A 28 -4.29 -6.97 -3.48
C GLU A 28 -3.16 -6.02 -3.94
N THR A 29 -3.48 -4.81 -4.42
CA THR A 29 -2.46 -3.79 -4.75
C THR A 29 -1.99 -3.02 -3.52
N MET A 30 -2.76 -3.02 -2.43
CA MET A 30 -2.51 -2.26 -1.20
C MET A 30 -2.04 -3.14 -0.04
N GLN A 31 -1.95 -4.46 -0.23
CA GLN A 31 -1.46 -5.44 0.73
C GLN A 31 -0.69 -6.58 0.04
N GLY A 32 0.03 -7.39 0.82
CA GLY A 32 0.73 -8.57 0.31
C GLY A 32 1.96 -8.26 -0.54
N GLU A 33 2.37 -9.23 -1.34
CA GLU A 33 3.63 -9.19 -2.10
C GLU A 33 3.69 -8.04 -3.11
N ALA A 34 2.57 -7.76 -3.80
CA ALA A 34 2.51 -6.69 -4.80
C ALA A 34 2.68 -5.30 -4.17
N PHE A 35 2.09 -5.09 -2.99
CA PHE A 35 2.33 -3.87 -2.22
C PHE A 35 3.77 -3.80 -1.71
N ALA A 36 4.32 -4.91 -1.21
CA ALA A 36 5.70 -4.94 -0.71
C ALA A 36 6.72 -4.54 -1.79
N ILE A 37 6.62 -5.10 -3.00
CA ILE A 37 7.53 -4.73 -4.10
C ILE A 37 7.35 -3.27 -4.54
N LEU A 38 6.12 -2.75 -4.54
CA LEU A 38 5.84 -1.35 -4.87
C LEU A 38 6.38 -0.41 -3.80
N TYR A 39 6.28 -0.78 -2.52
CA TYR A 39 6.85 -0.04 -1.41
C TYR A 39 8.38 0.02 -1.52
N ILE A 40 9.05 -1.12 -1.74
CA ILE A 40 10.51 -1.18 -1.90
C ILE A 40 10.96 -0.28 -3.05
N LEU A 41 10.27 -0.34 -4.20
CA LEU A 41 10.55 0.52 -5.34
C LEU A 41 10.47 2.02 -4.97
N ARG A 42 9.44 2.42 -4.21
CA ARG A 42 9.24 3.82 -3.81
C ARG A 42 10.26 4.37 -2.83
N GLN A 43 10.91 3.51 -2.04
CA GLN A 43 11.93 3.91 -1.08
C GLN A 43 13.34 4.04 -1.69
N GLY A 44 13.50 3.78 -3.00
CA GLY A 44 14.81 3.80 -3.65
C GLY A 44 15.51 2.44 -3.61
N ASP A 45 14.74 1.37 -3.76
CA ASP A 45 15.14 -0.03 -3.93
C ASP A 45 15.67 -0.77 -2.71
N ILE A 46 16.12 -0.09 -1.63
CA ILE A 46 16.67 -0.73 -0.42
C ILE A 46 15.81 -0.40 0.79
N VAL A 47 15.34 -1.42 1.51
CA VAL A 47 14.59 -1.24 2.78
C VAL A 47 14.95 -2.29 3.82
N LEU A 48 14.59 -2.03 5.08
CA LEU A 48 14.63 -2.99 6.17
C LEU A 48 13.29 -3.75 6.28
N PRO A 49 13.30 -5.05 6.66
CA PRO A 49 12.08 -5.79 6.94
C PRO A 49 11.19 -5.15 8.01
N SER A 50 11.78 -4.42 8.98
CA SER A 50 11.04 -3.67 9.99
C SER A 50 10.26 -2.50 9.40
N GLU A 51 10.79 -1.85 8.35
CA GLU A 51 10.09 -0.76 7.67
C GLU A 51 8.88 -1.30 6.91
N ILE A 52 9.02 -2.45 6.24
CA ILE A 52 7.90 -3.15 5.61
C ILE A 52 6.84 -3.56 6.64
N SER A 53 7.26 -4.08 7.80
CA SER A 53 6.36 -4.47 8.90
C SER A 53 5.53 -3.30 9.40
N ASN A 54 6.18 -2.16 9.62
CA ASN A 54 5.53 -0.93 10.10
C ASN A 54 4.57 -0.36 9.05
N GLU A 55 5.01 -0.25 7.79
CA GLU A 55 4.19 0.30 6.71
C GLU A 55 2.95 -0.56 6.45
N MET A 56 3.12 -1.88 6.39
CA MET A 56 2.04 -2.80 6.08
C MET A 56 1.19 -3.15 7.31
N ASN A 57 1.59 -2.73 8.51
CA ASN A 57 0.98 -3.09 9.78
C ASN A 57 0.76 -4.62 9.93
N ILE A 58 1.79 -5.40 9.62
CA ILE A 58 1.79 -6.86 9.74
C ILE A 58 2.99 -7.33 10.57
N SER A 59 2.89 -8.51 11.17
CA SER A 59 3.96 -9.05 12.02
C SER A 59 5.25 -9.33 11.25
N SER A 60 6.39 -9.24 11.92
CA SER A 60 7.71 -9.58 11.35
C SER A 60 7.76 -11.00 10.78
N ALA A 61 7.05 -11.95 11.39
CA ALA A 61 6.93 -13.32 10.88
C ALA A 61 6.21 -13.36 9.51
N ARG A 62 5.16 -12.56 9.34
CA ARG A 62 4.44 -12.44 8.07
C ARG A 62 5.28 -11.76 7.00
N VAL A 63 6.03 -10.71 7.36
CA VAL A 63 7.00 -10.07 6.48
C VAL A 63 8.07 -11.07 6.04
N ALA A 64 8.66 -11.83 6.97
CA ALA A 64 9.68 -12.81 6.66
C ALA A 64 9.17 -13.87 5.68
N ALA A 65 7.97 -14.42 5.91
CA ALA A 65 7.34 -15.38 5.01
C ALA A 65 7.09 -14.78 3.60
N MET A 66 6.58 -13.56 3.55
CA MET A 66 6.32 -12.84 2.29
C MET A 66 7.61 -12.59 1.51
N LEU A 67 8.62 -12.05 2.18
CA LEU A 67 9.91 -11.80 1.57
C LEU A 67 10.58 -13.12 1.13
N ASN A 68 10.37 -14.25 1.83
CA ASN A 68 10.94 -15.54 1.42
C ASN A 68 10.29 -16.00 0.11
N SER A 69 8.98 -15.79 -0.03
CA SER A 69 8.25 -16.06 -1.26
C SER A 69 8.75 -15.18 -2.41
N LEU A 70 8.95 -13.88 -2.17
CA LEU A 70 9.49 -12.95 -3.17
C LEU A 70 10.93 -13.31 -3.59
N GLU A 71 11.77 -13.73 -2.65
CA GLU A 71 13.14 -14.17 -2.92
C GLU A 71 13.16 -15.47 -3.72
N ASN A 72 12.31 -16.45 -3.37
CA ASN A 72 12.14 -17.68 -4.15
C ASN A 72 11.61 -17.44 -5.58
N LYS A 73 10.87 -16.34 -5.78
CA LYS A 73 10.42 -15.89 -7.11
C LYS A 73 11.48 -15.09 -7.87
N GLY A 74 12.65 -14.84 -7.29
CA GLY A 74 13.72 -14.06 -7.91
C GLY A 74 13.44 -12.55 -7.96
N LEU A 75 12.45 -12.06 -7.21
CA LEU A 75 12.00 -10.65 -7.27
C LEU A 75 12.73 -9.74 -6.28
N VAL A 76 13.26 -10.31 -5.19
CA VAL A 76 14.06 -9.58 -4.20
C VAL A 76 15.32 -10.36 -3.85
N THR A 77 16.31 -9.64 -3.32
CA THR A 77 17.47 -10.23 -2.65
C THR A 77 17.56 -9.70 -1.23
N ARG A 78 18.20 -10.48 -0.35
CA ARG A 78 18.53 -10.04 1.00
C ARG A 78 20.03 -10.07 1.23
N GLN A 79 20.55 -8.99 1.78
CA GLN A 79 21.96 -8.90 2.14
C GLN A 79 22.11 -8.43 3.59
N ILE A 80 23.10 -8.99 4.27
CA ILE A 80 23.50 -8.47 5.58
C ILE A 80 24.24 -7.16 5.35
N ASP A 81 23.84 -6.11 6.06
CA ASP A 81 24.54 -4.83 6.01
C ASP A 81 26.00 -5.01 6.49
N LYS A 82 26.95 -4.53 5.68
CA LYS A 82 28.39 -4.63 5.96
C LYS A 82 28.79 -3.75 7.15
N SER A 83 28.05 -2.68 7.42
CA SER A 83 28.31 -1.73 8.50
C SER A 83 27.63 -2.13 9.81
N ASP A 84 26.47 -2.77 9.77
CA ASP A 84 25.80 -3.35 10.93
C ASP A 84 25.23 -4.74 10.60
N ARG A 85 25.97 -5.80 10.96
CA ARG A 85 25.60 -7.19 10.65
C ARG A 85 24.27 -7.66 11.24
N ARG A 86 23.64 -6.86 12.11
CA ARG A 86 22.31 -7.14 12.66
C ARG A 86 21.19 -6.71 11.71
N LYS A 87 21.50 -5.88 10.70
CA LYS A 87 20.54 -5.40 9.72
C LYS A 87 20.54 -6.28 8.49
N ILE A 88 19.33 -6.59 8.02
CA ILE A 88 19.08 -7.24 6.75
C ILE A 88 18.51 -6.18 5.82
N LEU A 89 19.20 -5.94 4.71
CA LEU A 89 18.76 -5.08 3.62
C LEU A 89 17.99 -5.95 2.63
N VAL A 90 16.84 -5.45 2.20
CA VAL A 90 16.00 -6.06 1.16
C VAL A 90 16.07 -5.18 -0.07
N GLU A 91 16.42 -5.79 -1.21
CA GLU A 91 16.57 -5.10 -2.48
C GLU A 91 15.75 -5.74 -3.59
N LEU A 92 15.16 -4.94 -4.47
CA LEU A 92 14.55 -5.47 -5.71
C LEU A 92 15.65 -5.95 -6.67
N THR A 93 15.44 -7.13 -7.25
CA THR A 93 16.20 -7.54 -8.44
C THR A 93 15.76 -6.75 -9.66
N GLN A 94 16.48 -6.86 -10.78
CA GLN A 94 16.05 -6.25 -12.03
C GLN A 94 14.64 -6.74 -12.45
N GLU A 95 14.37 -8.03 -12.34
CA GLU A 95 13.05 -8.62 -12.59
C GLU A 95 12.00 -8.08 -11.61
N GLY A 96 12.36 -7.94 -10.34
CA GLY A 96 11.52 -7.32 -9.31
C GLY A 96 11.13 -5.89 -9.64
N LYS A 97 12.08 -5.07 -10.12
CA LYS A 97 11.85 -3.68 -10.53
C LYS A 97 10.90 -3.60 -11.71
N GLU A 98 11.12 -4.41 -12.74
CA GLU A 98 10.26 -4.45 -13.92
C GLU A 98 8.83 -4.85 -13.56
N LEU A 99 8.67 -5.83 -12.68
CA LEU A 99 7.35 -6.23 -12.18
C LEU A 99 6.69 -5.12 -11.35
N ALA A 100 7.45 -4.49 -10.45
CA ALA A 100 6.96 -3.41 -9.60
C ALA A 100 6.52 -2.20 -10.44
N GLU A 101 7.27 -1.82 -11.48
CA GLU A 101 6.93 -0.72 -12.38
C GLU A 101 5.67 -1.04 -13.20
N LYS A 102 5.58 -2.25 -13.75
CA LYS A 102 4.37 -2.71 -14.46
C LYS A 102 3.14 -2.68 -13.54
N HIS A 103 3.32 -3.09 -12.28
CA HIS A 103 2.27 -3.05 -11.29
C HIS A 103 1.86 -1.60 -10.95
N ASN A 104 2.85 -0.72 -10.73
CA ASN A 104 2.64 0.71 -10.48
C ASN A 104 1.81 1.35 -11.60
N GLN A 105 2.20 1.13 -12.86
CA GLN A 105 1.47 1.66 -14.01
C GLN A 105 0.02 1.17 -14.07
N MET A 106 -0.21 -0.13 -13.78
CA MET A 106 -1.56 -0.69 -13.73
C MET A 106 -2.41 -0.05 -12.62
N VAL A 107 -1.84 0.15 -11.43
CA VAL A 107 -2.52 0.81 -10.30
C VAL A 107 -2.88 2.26 -10.65
N VAL A 108 -1.94 3.00 -11.24
CA VAL A 108 -2.15 4.39 -11.67
C VAL A 108 -3.25 4.46 -12.72
N ASN A 109 -3.23 3.60 -13.73
CA ASN A 109 -4.23 3.58 -14.81
C ASN A 109 -5.64 3.23 -14.29
N ASN A 110 -5.74 2.25 -13.39
CA ASN A 110 -7.02 1.88 -12.80
C ASN A 110 -7.57 3.02 -11.92
N THR A 111 -6.70 3.69 -11.17
CA THR A 111 -7.07 4.86 -10.37
C THR A 111 -7.52 6.02 -11.25
N ALA A 112 -6.79 6.32 -12.32
CA ALA A 112 -7.15 7.37 -13.27
C ALA A 112 -8.53 7.12 -13.88
N ARG A 113 -8.81 5.90 -14.33
CA ARG A 113 -10.13 5.51 -14.86
C ARG A 113 -11.25 5.67 -13.83
N MET A 114 -10.98 5.33 -12.57
CA MET A 114 -11.96 5.51 -11.49
C MET A 114 -12.25 7.00 -11.23
N LEU A 115 -11.22 7.84 -11.24
CA LEU A 115 -11.37 9.30 -11.11
C LEU A 115 -12.12 9.90 -12.31
N GLU A 116 -11.85 9.43 -13.54
CA GLU A 116 -12.61 9.84 -14.73
C GLU A 116 -14.10 9.50 -14.61
N LEU A 117 -14.43 8.31 -14.12
CA LEU A 117 -15.83 7.88 -13.92
C LEU A 117 -16.55 8.67 -12.82
N LEU A 118 -15.81 9.22 -11.84
CA LEU A 118 -16.36 10.13 -10.83
C LEU A 118 -16.68 11.52 -11.40
N GLY A 119 -16.01 11.91 -12.49
CA GLY A 119 -16.09 13.26 -13.04
C GLY A 119 -15.16 14.24 -12.33
N GLU A 120 -14.79 15.31 -13.04
CA GLU A 120 -13.68 16.21 -12.66
C GLU A 120 -13.85 16.81 -11.26
N HIS A 121 -15.06 17.29 -10.94
CA HIS A 121 -15.34 17.92 -9.65
C HIS A 121 -15.15 16.94 -8.49
N ASP A 122 -15.82 15.79 -8.55
CA ASP A 122 -15.80 14.81 -7.46
C ASP A 122 -14.44 14.11 -7.36
N ALA A 123 -13.73 13.94 -8.48
CA ALA A 123 -12.35 13.46 -8.47
C ALA A 123 -11.40 14.41 -7.73
N LYS A 124 -11.46 15.71 -8.02
CA LYS A 124 -10.65 16.72 -7.32
C LYS A 124 -11.00 16.77 -5.83
N GLU A 125 -12.28 16.72 -5.49
CA GLU A 125 -12.74 16.70 -4.11
C GLU A 125 -12.31 15.43 -3.37
N LEU A 126 -12.40 14.26 -4.00
CA LEU A 126 -11.93 13.01 -3.42
C LEU A 126 -10.44 13.06 -3.10
N VAL A 127 -9.59 13.50 -4.04
CA VAL A 127 -8.15 13.66 -3.82
C VAL A 127 -7.87 14.65 -2.69
N ARG A 128 -8.59 15.78 -2.66
CA ARG A 128 -8.47 16.80 -1.60
C ARG A 128 -8.86 16.25 -0.23
N ILE A 129 -9.94 15.47 -0.14
CA ILE A 129 -10.43 14.87 1.10
C ILE A 129 -9.50 13.76 1.58
N MET A 130 -9.07 12.88 0.68
CA MET A 130 -8.09 11.83 0.99
C MET A 130 -6.78 12.42 1.54
N GLY A 131 -6.26 13.50 0.92
CA GLY A 131 -5.10 14.22 1.44
C GLY A 131 -5.33 14.80 2.83
N LYS A 132 -6.52 15.35 3.11
CA LYS A 132 -6.89 15.79 4.46
C LYS A 132 -6.95 14.65 5.47
N LEU A 133 -7.55 13.51 5.11
CA LEU A 133 -7.61 12.33 5.99
C LEU A 133 -6.22 11.81 6.32
N ALA A 134 -5.30 11.76 5.34
CA ALA A 134 -3.92 11.34 5.57
C ALA A 134 -3.20 12.24 6.59
N MET A 135 -3.41 13.55 6.54
CA MET A 135 -2.86 14.49 7.54
C MET A 135 -3.50 14.36 8.92
N LEU A 136 -4.76 13.94 9.00
CA LEU A 136 -5.50 13.78 10.25
C LEU A 136 -5.30 12.42 10.89
N ALA A 137 -4.89 11.39 10.15
CA ALA A 137 -4.75 10.02 10.62
C ALA A 137 -3.97 9.89 11.94
N PRO A 138 -2.82 10.59 12.16
CA PRO A 138 -2.11 10.52 13.44
C PRO A 138 -2.94 11.01 14.63
N LYS A 139 -3.84 11.99 14.42
CA LYS A 139 -4.70 12.53 15.47
C LYS A 139 -5.86 11.61 15.82
N ILE A 140 -6.28 10.76 14.88
CA ILE A 140 -7.42 9.85 15.06
C ILE A 140 -6.97 8.56 15.75
N THR A 141 -5.78 8.06 15.44
CA THR A 141 -5.23 6.82 16.02
C THR A 141 -4.66 6.99 17.43
N HIS A 142 -4.47 8.23 17.90
CA HIS A 142 -3.92 8.56 19.21
C HIS A 142 -4.96 9.22 20.14
N CYS A 143 -6.25 9.15 19.80
CA CYS A 143 -7.31 9.47 20.75
C CYS A 143 -7.53 8.28 21.69
N GLU A 144 -6.74 8.24 22.77
CA GLU A 144 -7.11 7.56 24.03
C GLU A 144 -7.78 8.55 24.98
#